data_AF-A0A2S9DUX6-F1
#
_entry.id   AF-A0A2S9DUX6-F1
#
_cell.length_a   1.000
_cell.length_b   1.000
_cell.length_c   1.000
_cell.angle_alpha   90.00
_cell.angle_beta   90.00
_cell.angle_gamma   90.00
#
_symmetry.space_group_name_H-M   'P 1'
#
loop_
_entity.id
_entity.type
_entity.pdbx_description
1 polymer ?
#
loop_
_entity_poly.entity_id
_entity_poly.type
_entity_poly.pdbx_seq_one_letter_code
_entity_poly.pdbx_strand_id
1 'polypeptide(L)'
;MMKLENEARIQPDIWTMPDKGLSWCDCGAAHELSADIVYGFAEALRLDTRGAMTHPQLVELTMEVWNFEAVCRFFHLALNEATQFIHGTVAEEYPFAEGIDIVGYFSKTWQGCPAAECRGDD
;
A
#
# COMPACT_ATOMS: atom_id res chain seq x y z
N MET A 1 16.89 -28.84 22.09
CA MET A 1 16.56 -27.40 22.14
C MET A 1 17.24 -26.76 20.93
N MET A 2 16.54 -26.72 19.79
CA MET A 2 17.06 -26.13 18.56
C MET A 2 16.70 -24.66 18.58
N LYS A 3 17.73 -23.80 18.58
CA LYS A 3 17.57 -22.36 18.35
C LYS A 3 17.14 -22.21 16.90
N LEU A 4 15.91 -21.76 16.67
CA LEU A 4 15.48 -21.33 15.34
C LEU A 4 16.28 -20.07 15.02
N GLU A 5 17.19 -20.24 14.07
CA GLU A 5 18.02 -19.16 13.55
C GLU A 5 17.09 -18.15 12.91
N ASN A 6 17.28 -16.90 13.32
CA ASN A 6 16.61 -15.74 12.80
C ASN A 6 17.02 -15.57 11.33
N GLU A 7 16.31 -16.24 10.42
CA GLU A 7 16.36 -15.95 8.99
C GLU A 7 15.85 -14.53 8.83
N ALA A 8 16.77 -13.56 8.84
CA ALA A 8 16.50 -12.24 8.31
C ALA A 8 16.11 -12.45 6.84
N ARG A 9 14.80 -12.57 6.59
CA ARG A 9 14.24 -12.52 5.25
C ARG A 9 14.73 -11.21 4.67
N ILE A 10 15.63 -11.29 3.69
CA ILE A 10 15.98 -10.16 2.85
C ILE A 10 14.69 -9.85 2.09
N GLN A 11 13.82 -9.03 2.67
CA GLN A 11 12.65 -8.53 1.96
C GLN A 11 13.19 -7.66 0.82
N PRO A 12 12.70 -7.87 -0.42
CA PRO A 12 13.03 -7.00 -1.54
C PRO A 12 12.69 -5.56 -1.15
N ASP A 13 13.60 -4.63 -1.43
CA ASP A 13 13.30 -3.21 -1.28
C ASP A 13 12.16 -2.86 -2.26
N ILE A 14 10.98 -2.61 -1.70
CA ILE A 14 9.73 -2.38 -2.45
C ILE A 14 9.89 -1.21 -3.40
N TRP A 15 10.67 -0.21 -3.03
CA TRP A 15 10.85 1.02 -3.80
C TRP A 15 11.72 0.80 -5.04
N THR A 16 12.44 -0.32 -5.13
CA THR A 16 13.19 -0.72 -6.33
C THR A 16 12.41 -1.66 -7.24
N MET A 17 11.22 -2.10 -6.82
CA MET A 17 10.41 -3.00 -7.63
C MET A 17 9.85 -2.26 -8.85
N PRO A 18 9.80 -2.91 -10.03
CA PRO A 18 9.16 -2.34 -11.20
C PRO A 18 7.65 -2.28 -10.99
N ASP A 19 7.02 -1.25 -11.55
CA ASP A 19 5.57 -1.14 -11.58
C ASP A 19 5.00 -2.21 -12.54
N LYS A 20 4.08 -3.03 -12.02
CA LYS A 20 3.37 -4.09 -12.75
C LYS A 20 1.88 -3.80 -12.89
N GLY A 21 1.40 -2.79 -12.18
CA GLY A 21 0.01 -2.32 -12.16
C GLY A 21 -0.22 -1.07 -12.98
N LEU A 22 -1.34 -0.41 -12.70
CA LEU A 22 -1.66 0.91 -13.19
C LEU A 22 -0.66 1.94 -12.67
N SER A 23 -0.40 2.97 -13.46
CA SER A 23 0.33 4.14 -12.97
C SER A 23 -0.49 4.84 -11.89
N TRP A 24 0.14 5.11 -10.75
CA TRP A 24 -0.52 5.74 -9.60
C TRP A 24 -0.94 7.20 -9.85
N CYS A 25 -0.33 7.87 -10.83
CA CYS A 25 -0.65 9.23 -11.23
C CYS A 25 -1.03 9.29 -12.71
N ASP A 26 -2.13 9.97 -13.02
CA ASP A 26 -2.72 10.07 -14.37
C ASP A 26 -2.47 11.43 -15.06
N CYS A 27 -1.63 12.29 -14.48
CA CYS A 27 -1.37 13.65 -14.97
C CYS A 27 -0.65 13.73 -16.34
N GLY A 28 -0.41 12.59 -17.00
CA GLY A 28 0.26 12.49 -18.29
C GLY A 28 1.79 12.56 -18.24
N ALA A 29 2.38 12.72 -17.04
CA ALA A 29 3.81 12.59 -16.80
C ALA A 29 4.13 11.27 -16.09
N ALA A 30 5.28 10.67 -16.40
CA ALA A 30 5.77 9.51 -15.68
C ALA A 30 6.34 9.96 -14.32
N HIS A 31 5.53 9.85 -13.27
CA HIS A 31 5.98 10.01 -11.89
C HIS A 31 6.14 8.65 -11.27
N GLU A 32 7.34 8.33 -10.81
CA GLU A 32 7.58 7.15 -9.97
C GLU A 32 7.11 7.46 -8.55
N LEU A 33 6.33 6.56 -7.95
CA LEU A 33 5.95 6.69 -6.54
C LEU A 33 7.15 6.32 -5.68
N SER A 34 7.57 7.24 -4.81
CA SER A 34 8.65 7.01 -3.83
C SER A 34 8.12 6.96 -2.40
N ALA A 35 8.91 6.40 -1.49
CA ALA A 35 8.62 6.39 -0.06
C ALA A 35 8.35 7.81 0.44
N ASP A 36 9.19 8.78 0.06
CA ASP A 36 9.07 10.18 0.48
C ASP A 36 7.73 10.81 0.09
N ILE A 37 7.18 10.45 -1.08
CA ILE A 37 5.85 10.91 -1.49
C ILE A 37 4.77 10.35 -0.56
N VAL A 38 4.81 9.04 -0.28
CA VAL A 38 3.85 8.40 0.64
C VAL A 38 3.98 8.95 2.06
N TYR A 39 5.20 9.21 2.53
CA TYR A 39 5.47 9.89 3.79
C TYR A 39 4.81 11.29 3.82
N GLY A 40 4.93 12.07 2.73
CA GLY A 40 4.29 13.38 2.61
C GLY A 40 2.77 13.32 2.76
N PHE A 41 2.11 12.31 2.18
CA PHE A 41 0.67 12.09 2.37
C PHE A 41 0.34 11.68 3.81
N ALA A 42 1.15 10.81 4.44
CA ALA A 42 0.95 10.44 5.83
C ALA A 42 1.11 11.64 6.79
N GLU A 43 2.04 12.55 6.51
CA GLU A 43 2.17 13.81 7.24
C GLU A 43 0.96 14.74 7.03
N ALA A 44 0.45 14.85 5.81
CA ALA A 44 -0.76 15.62 5.50
C ALA A 44 -1.99 15.11 6.27
N LEU A 45 -2.10 13.79 6.42
CA LEU A 45 -3.12 13.11 7.23
C LEU A 45 -2.84 13.16 8.75
N ARG A 46 -1.69 13.74 9.16
CA ARG A 46 -1.25 13.85 10.56
C ARG A 46 -1.12 12.51 11.28
N LEU A 47 -0.68 11.47 10.56
CA LEU A 47 -0.40 10.17 11.14
C LEU A 47 0.82 10.23 12.06
N ASP A 48 0.83 9.42 13.13
CA ASP A 48 1.98 9.32 14.02
C ASP A 48 3.08 8.48 13.37
N THR A 49 4.08 9.18 12.80
CA THR A 49 5.21 8.57 12.09
C THR A 49 6.19 7.83 13.00
N ARG A 50 6.03 7.95 14.33
CA ARG A 50 6.86 7.24 15.33
C ARG A 50 6.15 6.03 15.94
N GLY A 51 4.85 5.88 15.67
CA GLY A 51 3.99 4.87 16.27
C GLY A 51 3.65 3.71 15.34
N ALA A 52 2.49 3.11 15.62
CA ALA A 52 1.87 2.13 14.76
C ALA A 52 0.81 2.80 13.86
N MET A 53 0.65 2.26 12.66
CA MET A 53 -0.42 2.61 11.73
C MET A 53 -1.51 1.56 11.85
N THR A 54 -2.72 1.97 12.18
CA THR A 54 -3.88 1.07 12.22
C THR A 54 -4.30 0.68 10.80
N HIS A 55 -4.97 -0.45 10.63
CA HIS A 55 -5.49 -0.85 9.32
C HIS A 55 -6.45 0.18 8.69
N PRO A 56 -7.36 0.85 9.44
CA PRO A 56 -8.12 1.97 8.90
C PRO A 56 -7.27 3.13 8.39
N GLN A 57 -6.21 3.51 9.11
CA GLN A 57 -5.28 4.57 8.67
C GLN A 57 -4.49 4.15 7.43
N LEU A 58 -4.13 2.86 7.32
CA LEU A 58 -3.49 2.31 6.12
C LEU A 58 -4.41 2.40 4.91
N VAL A 59 -5.71 2.08 5.07
CA VAL A 59 -6.73 2.26 4.03
C VAL A 59 -6.82 3.73 3.63
N GLU A 60 -6.96 4.63 4.60
CA GLU A 60 -7.07 6.08 4.36
C GLU A 60 -5.84 6.65 3.65
N LEU A 61 -4.64 6.28 4.08
CA LEU A 61 -3.39 6.68 3.43
C LEU A 61 -3.31 6.17 1.99
N THR A 62 -3.68 4.92 1.75
CA THR A 62 -3.66 4.35 0.39
C THR A 62 -4.68 5.06 -0.51
N MET A 63 -5.86 5.38 0.02
CA MET A 63 -6.88 6.16 -0.68
C MET A 63 -6.37 7.56 -1.04
N GLU A 64 -5.73 8.26 -0.10
CA GLU A 64 -5.19 9.59 -0.31
C GLU A 64 -4.10 9.60 -1.40
N VAL A 65 -3.17 8.64 -1.35
CA VAL A 65 -2.11 8.48 -2.36
C VAL A 65 -2.68 8.29 -3.78
N TRP A 66 -3.80 7.57 -3.90
CA TRP A 66 -4.47 7.29 -5.17
C TRP A 66 -5.61 8.27 -5.49
N ASN A 67 -5.84 9.28 -4.65
CA ASN A 67 -6.94 10.23 -4.76
C ASN A 67 -8.33 9.55 -4.92
N PHE A 68 -8.60 8.52 -4.13
CA PHE A 68 -9.88 7.82 -4.11
C PHE A 68 -10.80 8.34 -3.01
N GLU A 69 -12.01 8.79 -3.38
CA GLU A 69 -13.04 9.20 -2.40
C GLU A 69 -13.72 8.01 -1.71
N ALA A 70 -13.81 6.87 -2.41
CA ALA A 70 -14.38 5.63 -1.92
C ALA A 70 -13.74 4.43 -2.62
N VAL A 71 -13.73 3.27 -1.97
CA VAL A 71 -13.03 2.08 -2.46
C VAL A 71 -13.92 0.84 -2.55
N CYS A 72 -13.69 0.03 -3.59
CA CYS A 72 -14.42 -1.20 -3.87
C CYS A 72 -13.86 -2.38 -3.06
N ARG A 73 -14.57 -3.52 -2.98
CA ARG A 73 -14.04 -4.72 -2.28
C ARG A 73 -12.67 -5.17 -2.82
N PHE A 74 -12.41 -4.96 -4.12
CA PHE A 74 -11.16 -5.38 -4.76
C PHE A 74 -9.96 -4.56 -4.29
N PHE A 75 -10.17 -3.28 -3.97
CA PHE A 75 -9.14 -2.45 -3.34
C PHE A 75 -8.74 -3.04 -1.99
N HIS A 76 -9.72 -3.38 -1.15
CA HIS A 76 -9.44 -4.02 0.14
C HIS A 76 -8.75 -5.38 -0.02
N LEU A 77 -9.13 -6.18 -1.01
CA LEU A 77 -8.47 -7.46 -1.28
C LEU A 77 -7.01 -7.26 -1.70
N ALA A 78 -6.72 -6.31 -2.60
CA ALA A 78 -5.37 -6.02 -3.03
C ALA A 78 -4.52 -5.40 -1.90
N LEU A 79 -5.11 -4.54 -1.06
CA LEU A 79 -4.42 -4.00 0.10
C LEU A 79 -4.11 -5.11 1.11
N ASN A 80 -5.05 -6.03 1.35
CA ASN A 80 -4.81 -7.21 2.19
C ASN A 80 -3.70 -8.12 1.64
N GLU A 81 -3.62 -8.29 0.32
CA GLU A 81 -2.52 -9.03 -0.33
C GLU A 81 -1.18 -8.32 -0.11
N ALA A 82 -1.13 -7.00 -0.28
CA ALA A 82 0.05 -6.19 0.01
C ALA A 82 0.47 -6.31 1.49
N THR A 83 -0.50 -6.24 2.40
CA THR A 83 -0.28 -6.45 3.83
C THR A 83 0.26 -7.85 4.13
N GLN A 84 -0.30 -8.89 3.53
CA GLN A 84 0.21 -10.26 3.70
C GLN A 84 1.62 -10.42 3.16
N PHE A 85 1.97 -9.73 2.08
CA PHE A 85 3.30 -9.78 1.49
C PHE A 85 4.36 -9.11 2.38
N ILE A 86 4.07 -7.91 2.88
CA ILE A 86 5.01 -7.10 3.68
C ILE A 86 5.02 -7.54 5.15
N HIS A 87 3.86 -7.57 5.80
CA HIS A 87 3.74 -7.85 7.23
C HIS A 87 3.60 -9.35 7.54
N GLY A 88 3.11 -10.14 6.58
CA GLY A 88 2.88 -11.59 6.75
C GLY A 88 1.47 -11.97 7.18
N THR A 89 0.65 -11.03 7.66
CA THR A 89 -0.77 -11.24 8.01
C THR A 89 -1.53 -9.93 7.94
N VAL A 90 -2.85 -9.97 7.78
CA VAL A 90 -3.70 -8.80 8.03
C VAL A 90 -3.86 -8.65 9.55
N ALA A 91 -3.45 -7.50 10.08
CA ALA A 91 -3.46 -7.18 11.50
C ALA A 91 -4.25 -5.89 11.78
N GLU A 92 -4.54 -5.60 13.04
CA GLU A 92 -5.20 -4.34 13.44
C GLU A 92 -4.25 -3.15 13.31
N GLU A 93 -2.94 -3.38 13.49
CA GLU A 93 -1.89 -2.36 13.50
C GLU A 93 -0.61 -2.88 12.85
N TYR A 94 0.17 -1.97 12.28
CA TYR A 94 1.45 -2.23 11.61
C TYR A 94 2.50 -1.22 12.09
N PRO A 95 3.79 -1.60 12.18
CA PRO A 95 4.86 -0.61 12.29
C PRO A 95 4.72 0.44 11.17
N PHE A 96 4.88 1.73 11.49
CA PHE A 96 4.64 2.80 10.51
C PHE A 96 5.42 2.60 9.21
N ALA A 97 6.71 2.21 9.30
CA ALA A 97 7.56 1.95 8.14
C ALA A 97 7.00 0.81 7.25
N GLU A 98 6.50 -0.27 7.86
CA GLU A 98 5.84 -1.34 7.11
C GLU A 98 4.55 -0.86 6.47
N GLY A 99 3.79 0.03 7.13
CA GLY A 99 2.63 0.69 6.55
C GLY A 99 2.97 1.41 5.24
N ILE A 100 4.07 2.18 5.23
CA ILE A 100 4.58 2.86 4.03
C ILE A 100 4.94 1.85 2.93
N ASP A 101 5.64 0.78 3.27
CA ASP A 101 6.00 -0.28 2.31
C ASP A 101 4.79 -1.04 1.77
N ILE A 102 3.73 -1.23 2.58
CA ILE A 102 2.47 -1.82 2.13
C ILE A 102 1.82 -0.93 1.06
N VAL A 103 1.74 0.39 1.28
CA VAL A 103 1.20 1.33 0.29
C VAL A 103 2.04 1.32 -1.00
N GLY A 104 3.37 1.26 -0.86
CA GLY A 104 4.29 1.12 -1.99
C GLY A 104 4.01 -0.14 -2.80
N TYR A 105 3.94 -1.31 -2.15
CA TYR A 105 3.71 -2.59 -2.83
C TYR A 105 2.33 -2.64 -3.48
N PHE A 106 1.29 -2.18 -2.75
CA PHE A 106 -0.05 -2.01 -3.31
C PHE A 106 0.01 -1.20 -4.60
N SER A 107 0.64 -0.03 -4.56
CA SER A 107 0.65 0.89 -5.69
C SER A 107 1.37 0.33 -6.91
N LYS A 108 2.44 -0.46 -6.69
CA LYS A 108 3.19 -1.12 -7.76
C LYS A 108 2.46 -2.29 -8.40
N THR A 109 1.47 -2.86 -7.71
CA THR A 109 0.78 -4.08 -8.14
C THR A 109 -0.69 -3.87 -8.48
N TRP A 110 -1.28 -2.74 -8.08
CA TRP A 110 -2.70 -2.45 -8.23
C TRP A 110 -3.15 -2.42 -9.69
N GLN A 111 -4.16 -3.22 -10.02
CA GLN A 111 -4.68 -3.38 -11.39
C GLN A 111 -6.00 -2.63 -11.64
N GLY A 112 -6.48 -1.87 -10.65
CA GLY A 112 -7.83 -1.29 -10.68
C GLY A 112 -8.93 -2.30 -10.33
N CYS A 113 -10.18 -1.82 -10.25
CA CYS A 113 -11.34 -2.70 -10.11
C CYS A 113 -11.63 -3.38 -11.48
N PRO A 114 -12.06 -4.65 -11.52
CA PRO A 114 -12.37 -5.34 -12.77
C PRO A 114 -13.45 -4.61 -13.59
N ALA A 115 -13.24 -4.45 -14.89
CA ALA A 115 -14.17 -3.72 -15.78
C ALA A 115 -15.62 -4.26 -15.76
N ALA A 116 -15.81 -5.54 -15.46
CA ALA A 116 -17.15 -6.15 -15.33
C ALA A 116 -17.96 -5.59 -14.15
N GLU A 117 -17.28 -5.02 -13.15
CA GLU A 117 -17.85 -4.43 -11.94
C GLU A 117 -17.85 -2.88 -12.02
N CYS A 118 -17.24 -2.30 -13.06
CA CYS A 118 -17.25 -0.86 -13.36
C CYS A 118 -18.45 -0.43 -14.21
N ARG A 119 -19.45 -1.29 -14.43
CA ARG A 119 -20.74 -0.86 -15.00
C ARG A 119 -21.52 -0.09 -13.94
N GLY A 120 -21.16 1.18 -13.77
CA GLY A 120 -22.15 2.18 -13.44
C GLY A 120 -23.10 2.27 -14.62
N ASP A 121 -24.40 2.15 -14.36
CA ASP A 121 -25.43 2.43 -15.35
C ASP A 121 -25.22 3.86 -15.90
N ASP A 122 -25.07 3.98 -17.22
CA ASP A 122 -25.12 5.26 -17.95
C ASP A 122 -26.47 5.97 -17.74
#